data_AF-A0A969NEC7-F1
#
_entry.id   AF-A0A969NEC7-F1
#
_cell.length_a   1.000
_cell.length_b   1.000
_cell.length_c   1.000
_cell.angle_alpha   90.00
_cell.angle_beta   90.00
_cell.angle_gamma   90.00
#
_symmetry.space_group_name_H-M   'P 1'
#
loop_
_entity.id
_entity.type
_entity.pdbx_description
1 polymer ?
#
loop_
_entity_poly.entity_id
_entity_poly.type
_entity_poly.pdbx_seq_one_letter_code
_entity_poly.pdbx_strand_id
1 'polypeptide(L)'
;MQTVASKFIRSIQREFNIEKLSTKLENWTELPFDEFLKELAKNKIKLSLAQKAEWEDYYQQQSKAAQNIKSEIDKTDKEIDQMVYELYGLSEEEIRIVEESIK
;
A
#
# COMPACT_ATOMS: atom_id res chain seq x y z
N MET A 1 -11.80 -5.53 9.46
CA MET A 1 -10.41 -5.43 9.98
C MET A 1 -9.86 -4.06 9.60
N GLN A 2 -9.31 -3.28 10.54
CA GLN A 2 -8.63 -2.02 10.20
C GLN A 2 -7.22 -2.34 9.69
N THR A 3 -6.96 -2.07 8.41
CA THR A 3 -5.63 -2.23 7.83
C THR A 3 -4.72 -1.06 8.27
N VAL A 4 -3.39 -1.25 8.19
CA VAL A 4 -2.39 -0.19 8.42
C VAL A 4 -2.72 1.06 7.60
N ALA A 5 -3.14 0.87 6.35
CA ALA A 5 -3.60 1.93 5.45
C ALA A 5 -4.77 2.74 6.04
N SER A 6 -5.83 2.08 6.53
CA SER A 6 -6.98 2.77 7.10
C SER A 6 -6.65 3.55 8.38
N LYS A 7 -5.71 3.05 9.19
CA LYS A 7 -5.26 3.75 10.41
C LYS A 7 -4.50 5.02 10.05
N PHE A 8 -3.55 4.93 9.12
CA PHE A 8 -2.77 6.08 8.65
C PHE A 8 -3.66 7.19 8.10
N ILE A 9 -4.63 6.81 7.25
CA ILE A 9 -5.62 7.73 6.69
C ILE A 9 -6.39 8.48 7.77
N ARG A 10 -6.89 7.76 8.79
CA ARG A 10 -7.61 8.40 9.91
C ARG A 10 -6.72 9.34 10.71
N SER A 11 -5.45 9.02 10.90
CA SER A 11 -4.51 9.89 11.59
C SER A 11 -4.35 11.21 10.84
N ILE A 12 -4.16 11.17 9.52
CA ILE A 12 -4.03 12.36 8.68
C ILE A 12 -5.33 13.18 8.66
N GLN A 13 -6.48 12.52 8.49
CA GLN A 13 -7.77 13.21 8.48
C GLN A 13 -8.02 13.95 9.79
N ARG A 14 -7.62 13.37 10.93
CA ARG A 14 -7.75 14.00 12.25
C ARG A 14 -6.74 15.12 12.47
N GLU A 15 -5.48 14.90 12.12
CA GLU A 15 -4.43 15.90 12.34
C GLU A 15 -4.66 17.15 11.51
N PHE A 16 -5.03 16.97 10.24
CA PHE A 16 -5.14 18.06 9.28
C PHE A 16 -6.60 18.47 8.98
N ASN A 17 -7.56 17.89 9.67
CA ASN A 17 -8.99 18.15 9.50
C ASN A 17 -9.46 18.00 8.02
N ILE A 18 -9.03 16.92 7.37
CA ILE A 18 -9.38 16.63 5.96
C ILE A 18 -10.68 15.83 5.91
N GLU A 19 -11.76 16.45 5.44
CA GLU A 19 -13.05 15.77 5.28
C GLU A 19 -13.03 14.73 4.15
N LYS A 20 -12.41 15.08 3.00
CA LYS A 20 -12.36 14.22 1.81
C LYS A 20 -10.94 14.10 1.28
N LEU A 21 -10.44 12.87 1.20
CA LEU A 21 -9.14 12.58 0.62
C LEU A 21 -9.22 12.44 -0.90
N SER A 22 -8.12 12.73 -1.58
CA SER A 22 -7.97 12.38 -2.99
C SER A 22 -7.73 10.87 -3.12
N THR A 23 -8.09 10.29 -4.27
CA THR A 23 -7.81 8.87 -4.56
C THR A 23 -6.31 8.55 -4.45
N LYS A 24 -5.44 9.52 -4.74
CA LYS A 24 -4.00 9.41 -4.52
C LYS A 24 -3.66 9.22 -3.04
N LEU A 25 -4.19 10.06 -2.15
CA LEU A 25 -3.98 9.93 -0.71
C LEU A 25 -4.59 8.65 -0.13
N GLU A 26 -5.71 8.17 -0.68
CA GLU A 26 -6.28 6.87 -0.29
C GLU A 26 -5.32 5.72 -0.64
N ASN A 27 -4.64 5.81 -1.78
CA ASN A 27 -3.63 4.86 -2.25
C ASN A 27 -2.19 5.26 -1.83
N TRP A 28 -2.03 5.90 -0.67
CA TRP A 28 -0.75 6.44 -0.22
C TRP A 28 0.38 5.39 -0.11
N THR A 29 0.07 4.11 0.05
CA THR A 29 1.07 3.04 0.17
C THR A 29 1.91 2.83 -1.10
N GLU A 30 1.41 3.31 -2.24
CA GLU A 30 2.09 3.23 -3.54
C GLU A 30 2.69 4.58 -3.96
N LEU A 31 2.55 5.60 -3.12
CA LEU A 31 3.08 6.93 -3.39
C LEU A 31 4.49 7.10 -2.81
N PRO A 32 5.33 7.91 -3.47
CA PRO A 32 6.50 8.50 -2.83
C PRO A 32 6.10 9.58 -1.80
N PHE A 33 6.96 9.82 -0.80
CA PHE A 33 6.71 10.84 0.22
C PHE A 33 6.60 12.26 -0.36
N ASP A 34 7.33 12.59 -1.44
CA ASP A 34 7.22 13.90 -2.08
C ASP A 34 5.85 14.11 -2.77
N GLU A 35 5.28 13.06 -3.35
CA GLU A 35 3.92 13.07 -3.91
C GLU A 35 2.88 13.19 -2.79
N PHE A 36 3.08 12.53 -1.65
CA PHE A 36 2.25 12.71 -0.47
C PHE A 36 2.23 14.18 -0.01
N LEU A 37 3.40 14.82 0.09
CA LEU A 37 3.49 16.25 0.45
C LEU A 37 2.80 17.15 -0.57
N LYS A 38 2.90 16.85 -1.86
CA LYS A 38 2.19 17.59 -2.93
C LYS A 38 0.67 17.45 -2.78
N GLU A 39 0.18 16.27 -2.47
CA GLU A 39 -1.26 16.04 -2.24
C GLU A 39 -1.77 16.75 -0.98
N LEU A 40 -0.98 16.80 0.11
CA LEU A 40 -1.30 17.64 1.28
C LEU A 40 -1.33 19.13 0.91
N ALA A 41 -0.36 19.60 0.12
CA ALA A 41 -0.30 21.00 -0.30
C ALA A 41 -1.52 21.42 -1.15
N LYS A 42 -2.09 20.50 -1.94
CA LYS A 42 -3.37 20.73 -2.66
C LYS A 42 -4.54 20.98 -1.73
N ASN A 43 -4.52 20.38 -0.54
CA ASN A 43 -5.48 20.61 0.54
C ASN A 43 -5.14 21.86 1.38
N LYS A 44 -4.26 22.73 0.89
CA LYS A 44 -3.77 23.95 1.58
C LYS A 44 -3.02 23.66 2.89
N ILE A 45 -2.59 22.42 3.12
CA ILE A 45 -1.78 22.03 4.27
C ILE A 45 -0.31 22.26 3.93
N LYS A 46 0.32 23.21 4.62
CA LYS A 46 1.76 23.48 4.48
C LYS A 46 2.48 23.10 5.76
N LEU A 47 3.32 22.07 5.67
CA LEU A 47 4.18 21.63 6.76
C LEU A 47 5.48 22.44 6.80
N SER A 48 5.90 22.83 8.01
CA SER A 48 7.25 23.33 8.28
C SER A 48 8.29 22.23 8.06
N LEU A 49 9.58 22.60 8.00
CA LEU A 49 10.66 21.61 7.82
C LEU A 49 10.69 20.56 8.94
N ALA A 50 10.48 20.99 10.19
CA ALA A 50 10.43 20.08 11.34
C ALA A 50 9.28 19.07 11.20
N GLN A 51 8.08 19.56 10.87
CA GLN A 51 6.91 18.69 10.64
C GLN A 51 7.13 17.75 9.47
N LYS A 52 7.80 18.18 8.39
CA LYS A 52 8.11 17.29 7.27
C LYS A 52 8.99 16.12 7.71
N ALA A 53 10.01 16.37 8.52
CA ALA A 53 10.88 15.32 9.03
C ALA A 53 10.11 14.32 9.91
N GLU A 54 9.27 14.81 10.83
CA GLU A 54 8.43 13.95 11.68
C GLU A 54 7.46 13.09 10.85
N TRP A 55 6.80 13.71 9.86
CA TRP A 55 5.88 13.02 8.97
C TRP A 55 6.59 12.07 8.01
N GLU A 56 7.83 12.35 7.61
CA GLU A 56 8.63 11.47 6.76
C GLU A 56 8.95 10.17 7.47
N ASP A 57 9.47 10.25 8.70
CA ASP A 57 9.77 9.08 9.51
C ASP A 57 8.50 8.26 9.78
N TYR A 58 7.41 8.93 10.15
CA TYR A 58 6.14 8.25 10.39
C TYR A 58 5.60 7.60 9.11
N TYR A 59 5.63 8.30 7.97
CA TYR A 59 5.19 7.79 6.68
C TYR A 59 6.01 6.57 6.25
N GLN A 60 7.33 6.63 6.35
CA GLN A 60 8.22 5.52 5.98
C GLN A 60 7.95 4.28 6.84
N GLN A 61 7.75 4.44 8.15
CA GLN A 61 7.41 3.32 9.03
C GLN A 61 6.09 2.67 8.65
N GLN A 62 5.04 3.47 8.41
CA GLN A 62 3.74 2.94 8.02
C GLN A 62 3.78 2.30 6.62
N SER A 63 4.49 2.92 5.68
CA SER A 63 4.66 2.40 4.31
C SER A 63 5.36 1.05 4.33
N LYS A 64 6.46 0.93 5.08
CA LYS A 64 7.17 -0.35 5.27
C LYS A 64 6.28 -1.42 5.89
N ALA A 65 5.49 -1.07 6.92
CA ALA A 65 4.56 -2.01 7.53
C ALA A 65 3.49 -2.49 6.53
N ALA A 66 2.94 -1.58 5.70
CA ALA A 66 1.97 -1.94 4.67
C ALA A 66 2.60 -2.81 3.56
N GLN A 67 3.81 -2.49 3.12
CA GLN A 67 4.55 -3.26 2.11
C GLN A 67 4.91 -4.66 2.59
N ASN A 68 5.30 -4.82 3.86
CA ASN A 68 5.57 -6.13 4.44
C ASN A 68 4.30 -7.01 4.41
N ILE A 69 3.16 -6.47 4.84
CA ILE A 69 1.88 -7.19 4.81
C ILE A 69 1.52 -7.55 3.36
N LYS A 70 1.68 -6.64 2.40
CA LYS A 70 1.44 -6.92 0.98
C LYS A 70 2.35 -8.05 0.49
N SER A 71 3.63 -8.03 0.84
CA SER A 71 4.57 -9.09 0.48
C SER A 71 4.22 -10.44 1.11
N GLU A 72 3.70 -10.48 2.33
CA GLU A 72 3.24 -11.72 2.97
C GLU A 72 1.98 -12.26 2.29
N ILE A 73 1.05 -11.39 1.89
CA ILE A 73 -0.13 -11.76 1.10
C ILE A 73 0.31 -12.33 -0.25
N ASP A 74 1.15 -11.62 -1.00
CA ASP A 74 1.63 -12.06 -2.32
C ASP A 74 2.38 -13.41 -2.23
N LYS A 75 3.10 -13.66 -1.12
CA LYS A 75 3.75 -14.96 -0.87
C LYS A 75 2.72 -16.05 -0.61
N THR A 76 1.72 -15.76 0.22
CA THR A 76 0.65 -16.71 0.57
C THR A 76 -0.20 -17.06 -0.65
N ASP A 77 -0.52 -16.07 -1.49
CA ASP A 77 -1.27 -16.30 -2.73
C ASP A 77 -0.50 -17.22 -3.69
N LYS A 78 0.81 -17.04 -3.83
CA LYS A 78 1.66 -17.97 -4.61
C LYS A 78 1.71 -19.37 -4.02
N GLU A 79 1.74 -19.50 -2.70
CA GLU A 79 1.65 -20.81 -2.04
C GLU A 79 0.30 -21.48 -2.31
N ILE A 80 -0.79 -20.71 -2.35
CA ILE A 80 -2.13 -21.20 -2.72
C ILE A 80 -2.14 -21.65 -4.18
N ASP A 81 -1.62 -20.85 -5.11
CA ASP A 81 -1.55 -21.20 -6.53
C ASP A 81 -0.79 -22.52 -6.73
N GLN A 82 0.35 -22.68 -6.05
CA GLN A 82 1.13 -23.92 -6.08
C GLN A 82 0.33 -25.11 -5.57
N MET A 83 -0.37 -24.97 -4.44
CA MET A 83 -1.24 -26.03 -3.90
C MET A 83 -2.38 -26.38 -4.87
N VAL A 84 -2.93 -25.40 -5.57
CA VAL A 84 -3.96 -25.62 -6.60
C VAL A 84 -3.37 -26.39 -7.78
N TYR A 85 -2.19 -26.01 -8.28
CA TYR A 85 -1.51 -26.72 -9.37
C TYR A 85 -1.22 -28.17 -9.00
N GLU A 86 -0.74 -28.41 -7.78
CA GLU A 86 -0.50 -29.76 -7.26
C GLU A 86 -1.79 -30.58 -7.13
N LEU A 87 -2.88 -29.97 -6.65
CA LEU A 87 -4.19 -30.64 -6.52
C LEU A 87 -4.74 -31.11 -7.87
N TYR A 88 -4.57 -30.30 -8.91
CA TYR A 88 -5.01 -30.62 -10.27
C TYR A 88 -3.96 -31.38 -11.08
N GLY A 89 -2.76 -31.60 -10.53
CA GLY A 89 -1.67 -32.33 -11.18
C GLY A 89 -1.13 -31.63 -12.43
N LEU A 90 -1.14 -30.30 -12.46
CA LEU A 90 -0.65 -29.55 -13.63
C LEU A 90 0.86 -29.75 -13.79
N SER A 91 1.28 -29.91 -15.04
CA SER A 91 2.68 -29.87 -15.44
C SER A 91 3.22 -28.43 -15.49
N GLU A 92 4.55 -28.28 -15.47
CA GLU A 92 5.21 -26.96 -15.58
C GLU A 92 4.77 -26.16 -16.82
N GLU A 93 4.45 -26.86 -17.92
CA GLU A 93 4.00 -26.23 -19.16
C GLU A 93 2.56 -25.69 -19.01
N GLU A 94 1.67 -26.45 -18.36
CA GLU A 94 0.29 -26.02 -18.09
C GLU A 94 0.27 -24.86 -17.09
N ILE A 95 1.12 -24.89 -16.07
CA ILE A 95 1.29 -23.78 -15.12
C ILE A 95 1.71 -22.52 -15.86
N ARG A 96 2.72 -22.61 -16.74
CA ARG A 96 3.22 -21.46 -17.52
C ARG A 96 2.12 -20.84 -18.38
N ILE A 97 1.31 -21.66 -19.05
CA ILE A 97 0.17 -21.20 -19.85
C ILE A 97 -0.85 -20.46 -18.98
N VAL A 98 -1.15 -20.99 -17.79
CA VAL A 98 -2.07 -20.35 -16.84
C VAL A 98 -1.52 -19.00 -16.36
N GLU A 99 -0.25 -18.92 -15.95
CA GLU A 99 0.37 -17.66 -15.51
C GLU A 99 0.45 -16.61 -16.63
N GLU A 100 0.73 -17.01 -17.87
CA GLU A 100 0.74 -16.11 -19.02
C GLU A 100 -0.67 -15.58 -19.38
N SER A 101 -1.72 -16.31 -19.02
CA SER A 101 -3.11 -15.89 -19.28
C SER A 101 -3.67 -14.88 -18.26
N ILE A 102 -3.04 -14.78 -17.08
CA ILE A 102 -3.45 -13.88 -15.98
C ILE A 102 -2.66 -12.55 -16.02
N LYS A 103 -1.58 -12.51 -16.79
CA LYS A 103 -0.66 -11.37 -16.91
C LYS A 103 -1.18 -10.27 -17.85
#